data_AF-A0A2M7Q8X8-F1
#
_entry.id   AF-A0A2M7Q8X8-F1
#
_cell.length_a   1.000
_cell.length_b   1.000
_cell.length_c   1.000
_cell.angle_alpha   90.00
_cell.angle_beta   90.00
_cell.angle_gamma   90.00
#
_symmetry.space_group_name_H-M   'P 1'
#
loop_
_entity.id
_entity.type
_entity.pdbx_description
1 polymer ?
#
loop_
_entity_poly.entity_id
_entity_poly.type
_entity_poly.pdbx_seq_one_letter_code
_entity_poly.pdbx_strand_id
1 'polypeptide(L)'
;MREKLAVNKIDGRGKIIPGGDLSSIDLHVIGRDSDGRALGKKGTPLPERWMTPERITVVGGKEVNISHPARTLYYKLHQGRNYDFTDLDRLVETGALSEQDLFEVKQVLAEERQADYSMIDRALAPIADRLAEASDAGEVFAAFANSPTFIEHMTPEKEETLRKIAERLAMAEDRTPAGLTKEMIAFAGLDRQHDQRQMCIERLIGKLNENKKMVQARKEIGEVGGEKKTLRIEGFTAGLENLTASVLNRLQDREHVLLAISGKSGSGKSELARQLRDQLGEQGVKATVVSSDDFYDSEDPRRPQDKHLDHERLHGLFRDLQAGKASGKYEPSSVIIIEGLQTIDDKVVGQTPDMRAHVETDFSQRMGRRLVRDERIGYRNAGVSLDMLAKVAVSNPELIRKFETDVDTDHCDFVIENDHKEPHEPEIFIQNNELVFVIDGQMKESRRLSQDEKMAILALGFDER
;
A
#
# COMPACT_ATOMS: atom_id res chain seq x y z
N MET A 1 22.65 11.23 28.78
CA MET A 1 21.29 11.44 29.29
C MET A 1 20.39 11.57 28.07
N ARG A 2 19.55 10.58 27.76
CA ARG A 2 18.56 10.72 26.68
C ARG A 2 17.43 11.58 27.23
N GLU A 3 17.26 12.80 26.71
CA GLU A 3 16.05 13.59 26.96
C GLU A 3 14.86 12.71 26.60
N LYS A 4 14.05 12.35 27.60
CA LYS A 4 12.76 11.72 27.35
C LYS A 4 11.93 12.76 26.60
N LEU A 5 11.60 12.47 25.33
CA LEU A 5 10.51 13.13 24.63
C LEU A 5 9.31 13.20 25.58
N ALA A 6 9.04 14.39 26.11
CA ALA A 6 7.89 14.62 26.97
C ALA A 6 6.65 14.63 26.08
N VAL A 7 5.97 13.49 26.03
CA VAL A 7 4.66 13.39 25.38
C VAL A 7 3.65 14.10 26.28
N ASN A 8 2.95 15.09 25.74
CA ASN A 8 1.97 15.88 26.47
C ASN A 8 0.57 15.64 25.88
N LYS A 9 -0.43 15.45 26.76
CA LYS A 9 -1.84 15.29 26.41
C LYS A 9 -2.46 16.66 26.15
N ILE A 10 -3.44 16.77 25.25
CA ILE A 10 -4.27 17.97 25.11
C ILE A 10 -5.68 17.63 25.64
N ASP A 11 -6.23 18.46 26.53
CA ASP A 11 -7.60 18.27 27.03
C ASP A 11 -8.67 18.74 26.03
N GLY A 12 -9.95 18.47 26.33
CA GLY A 12 -11.08 18.88 25.50
C GLY A 12 -11.23 20.39 25.30
N ARG A 13 -10.45 21.21 26.02
CA ARG A 13 -10.40 22.67 25.91
C ARG A 13 -9.13 23.17 25.22
N GLY A 14 -8.26 22.28 24.74
CA GLY A 14 -7.03 22.64 24.03
C GLY A 14 -5.82 22.93 24.94
N LYS A 15 -5.90 22.64 26.24
CA LYS A 15 -4.79 22.89 27.17
C LYS A 15 -3.81 21.71 27.21
N ILE A 16 -2.51 22.02 27.16
CA ILE A 16 -1.43 21.03 27.29
C ILE A 16 -1.34 20.53 28.74
N ILE A 17 -1.43 19.21 28.92
CA ILE A 17 -1.26 18.47 30.16
C ILE A 17 0.07 17.71 30.08
N PRO A 18 1.08 18.09 30.88
CA PRO A 18 2.37 17.39 30.89
C PRO A 18 2.26 15.95 31.38
N GLY A 19 2.99 15.02 30.74
CA GLY A 19 3.17 13.65 31.25
C GLY A 19 1.98 12.69 31.07
N GLY A 20 1.09 12.95 30.10
CA GLY A 20 0.00 12.05 29.73
C GLY A 20 0.24 11.33 28.39
N ASP A 21 -0.61 10.35 28.07
CA ASP A 21 -0.60 9.67 26.76
C ASP A 21 -0.95 10.63 25.61
N LEU A 22 -0.39 10.37 24.41
CA LEU A 22 -0.75 11.09 23.18
C LEU A 22 -2.27 11.06 22.97
N SER A 23 -2.89 12.23 22.79
CA SER A 23 -4.32 12.32 22.49
C SER A 23 -4.64 11.68 21.14
N SER A 24 -3.82 11.95 20.12
CA SER A 24 -3.83 11.28 18.83
C SER A 24 -2.50 11.46 18.11
N ILE A 25 -2.18 10.56 17.18
CA ILE A 25 -1.14 10.79 16.17
C ILE A 25 -1.68 11.81 15.15
N ASP A 26 -0.82 12.75 14.71
CA ASP A 26 -1.15 13.96 13.91
C ASP A 26 -1.78 15.10 14.73
N LEU A 27 -0.93 15.92 15.37
CA LEU A 27 -1.35 17.03 16.22
C LEU A 27 -1.49 18.33 15.41
N HIS A 28 -2.69 18.91 15.40
CA HIS A 28 -2.95 20.25 14.87
C HIS A 28 -3.37 21.21 15.99
N VAL A 29 -2.79 22.41 16.02
CA VAL A 29 -3.26 23.50 16.89
C VAL A 29 -4.56 24.06 16.34
N ILE A 30 -5.61 24.10 17.16
CA ILE A 30 -6.95 24.51 16.75
C ILE A 30 -7.43 25.68 17.60
N GLY A 31 -7.85 26.76 16.95
CA GLY A 31 -8.58 27.85 17.59
C GLY A 31 -10.00 27.42 17.96
N ARG A 32 -10.61 28.08 18.95
CA ARG A 32 -12.00 27.83 19.34
C ARG A 32 -12.79 29.14 19.43
N ASP A 33 -14.07 29.09 19.10
CA ASP A 33 -14.98 30.23 19.31
C ASP A 33 -15.40 30.36 20.79
N SER A 34 -16.24 31.36 21.10
CA SER A 34 -16.78 31.60 22.44
C SER A 34 -17.59 30.43 23.00
N ASP A 35 -18.15 29.59 22.12
CA ASP A 35 -18.95 28.42 22.46
C ASP A 35 -18.07 27.17 22.61
N GLY A 36 -16.76 27.30 22.40
CA GLY A 36 -15.79 26.22 22.48
C GLY A 36 -15.72 25.34 21.22
N ARG A 37 -16.40 25.69 20.13
CA ARG A 37 -16.35 24.93 18.86
C ARG A 37 -14.99 25.11 18.19
N ALA A 38 -14.47 24.03 17.63
CA ALA A 38 -13.21 24.03 16.90
C ALA A 38 -13.31 24.87 15.62
N LEU A 39 -12.30 25.67 15.32
CA LEU A 39 -12.26 26.55 14.16
C LEU A 39 -11.20 26.11 13.14
N GLY A 40 -11.58 26.16 11.86
CA GLY A 40 -10.71 25.98 10.72
C GLY A 40 -9.79 27.19 10.47
N LYS A 41 -9.00 27.10 9.39
CA LYS A 41 -8.03 28.12 8.95
C LYS A 41 -8.64 29.49 8.70
N LYS A 42 -9.93 29.55 8.33
CA LYS A 42 -10.65 30.80 8.07
C LYS A 42 -11.67 31.17 9.16
N GLY A 43 -11.62 30.51 10.32
CA GLY A 43 -12.59 30.73 11.39
C GLY A 43 -13.93 30.04 11.18
N THR A 44 -14.04 29.17 10.17
CA THR A 44 -15.23 28.33 9.95
C THR A 44 -15.30 27.23 11.01
N PRO A 45 -16.45 26.99 11.66
CA PRO A 45 -16.61 25.89 12.61
C PRO A 45 -16.33 24.53 11.96
N LEU A 46 -15.50 23.71 12.61
CA LEU A 46 -15.25 22.33 12.21
C LEU A 46 -16.25 21.38 12.90
N PRO A 47 -16.67 20.29 12.23
CA PRO A 47 -17.55 19.29 12.84
C PRO A 47 -16.95 18.71 14.14
N GLU A 48 -17.79 18.56 15.18
CA GLU A 48 -17.34 18.07 16.49
C GLU A 48 -16.74 16.66 16.42
N ARG A 49 -17.30 15.79 15.56
CA ARG A 49 -16.81 14.41 15.37
C ARG A 49 -15.36 14.35 14.90
N TRP A 50 -14.86 15.38 14.20
CA TRP A 50 -13.46 15.45 13.77
C TRP A 50 -12.50 15.61 14.95
N MET A 51 -13.00 16.01 16.12
CA MET A 51 -12.24 16.19 17.34
C MET A 51 -12.14 14.92 18.17
N THR A 52 -12.89 13.87 17.80
CA THR A 52 -12.84 12.56 18.46
C THR A 52 -11.81 11.68 17.75
N PRO A 53 -10.73 11.24 18.45
CA PRO A 53 -9.76 10.32 17.88
C PRO A 53 -10.36 8.93 17.62
N GLU A 54 -9.88 8.24 16.59
CA GLU A 54 -10.17 6.84 16.36
C GLU A 54 -9.13 5.96 17.03
N ARG A 55 -9.55 4.81 17.56
CA ARG A 55 -8.64 3.82 18.15
C ARG A 55 -8.34 2.74 17.13
N ILE A 56 -7.06 2.50 16.90
CA ILE A 56 -6.58 1.39 16.07
C ILE A 56 -5.69 0.46 16.89
N THR A 57 -5.75 -0.83 16.60
CA THR A 57 -4.85 -1.83 17.15
C THR A 57 -3.68 -2.03 16.20
N VAL A 58 -2.47 -1.72 16.65
CA VAL A 58 -1.25 -1.94 15.86
C VAL A 58 -0.66 -3.32 16.11
N VAL A 59 0.21 -3.78 15.20
CA VAL A 59 0.92 -5.06 15.30
C VAL A 59 1.57 -5.21 16.69
N GLY A 60 1.24 -6.31 17.38
CA GLY A 60 1.62 -6.54 18.79
C GLY A 60 0.55 -6.14 19.81
N GLY A 61 -0.68 -5.87 19.39
CA GLY A 61 -1.85 -5.72 20.27
C GLY A 61 -1.93 -4.39 21.02
N LYS A 62 -1.11 -3.41 20.66
CA LYS A 62 -1.13 -2.09 21.29
C LYS A 62 -2.22 -1.23 20.67
N GLU A 63 -3.01 -0.55 21.49
CA GLU A 63 -3.97 0.45 21.02
C GLU A 63 -3.30 1.80 20.84
N VAL A 64 -3.62 2.47 19.74
CA VAL A 64 -3.12 3.81 19.41
C VAL A 64 -4.29 4.68 18.97
N ASN A 65 -4.35 5.91 19.49
CA ASN A 65 -5.29 6.92 19.03
C ASN A 65 -4.75 7.61 17.78
N ILE A 66 -5.53 7.66 16.70
CA ILE A 66 -5.24 8.41 15.48
C ILE A 66 -6.27 9.51 15.26
N SER A 67 -5.88 10.55 14.55
CA SER A 67 -6.79 11.64 14.20
C SER A 67 -7.89 11.15 13.25
N HIS A 68 -9.07 11.74 13.39
CA HIS A 68 -10.21 11.45 12.52
C HIS A 68 -9.85 11.70 11.04
N PRO A 69 -10.14 10.78 10.10
CA PRO A 69 -9.73 10.87 8.69
C PRO A 69 -10.14 12.18 7.99
N ALA A 70 -11.37 12.65 8.19
CA ALA A 70 -11.85 13.93 7.67
C ALA A 70 -10.99 15.14 8.11
N ARG A 71 -10.51 15.13 9.36
CA ARG A 71 -9.62 16.18 9.88
C ARG A 71 -8.27 16.16 9.18
N THR A 72 -7.70 14.98 9.02
CA THR A 72 -6.44 14.80 8.30
C THR A 72 -6.58 15.25 6.84
N LEU A 73 -7.67 14.88 6.17
CA LEU A 73 -8.00 15.36 4.82
C LEU A 73 -8.05 16.89 4.75
N TYR A 74 -8.82 17.52 5.63
CA TYR A 74 -8.95 18.97 5.70
C TYR A 74 -7.59 19.67 5.79
N TYR A 75 -6.74 19.29 6.75
CA TYR A 75 -5.44 19.95 6.92
C TYR A 75 -4.47 19.67 5.78
N LYS A 76 -4.50 18.48 5.18
CA LYS A 76 -3.69 18.13 4.01
C LYS A 76 -4.06 18.97 2.79
N LEU A 77 -5.35 19.21 2.54
CA LEU A 77 -5.81 20.11 1.47
C LEU A 77 -5.37 21.57 1.65
N HIS A 78 -5.17 22.02 2.89
CA HIS A 78 -4.63 23.34 3.17
C HIS A 78 -3.11 23.44 3.04
N GLN A 79 -2.38 22.34 3.27
CA GLN A 79 -0.91 22.32 3.20
C GLN A 79 -0.41 22.10 1.76
N GLY A 80 -1.12 21.29 0.97
CA GLY A 80 -0.87 21.13 -0.46
C GLY A 80 0.51 20.57 -0.81
N ARG A 81 1.11 19.73 0.05
CA ARG A 81 2.43 19.15 -0.20
C ARG A 81 2.29 17.94 -1.13
N ASN A 82 3.29 17.69 -1.96
CA ASN A 82 3.22 16.64 -2.99
C ASN A 82 2.87 15.24 -2.42
N TYR A 83 3.36 14.90 -1.22
CA TYR A 83 3.08 13.62 -0.58
C TYR A 83 1.71 13.55 0.13
N ASP A 84 1.07 14.69 0.40
CA ASP A 84 -0.25 14.70 1.01
C ASP A 84 -1.27 14.00 0.09
N PHE A 85 -1.14 14.13 -1.23
CA PHE A 85 -2.04 13.46 -2.18
C PHE A 85 -1.95 11.92 -2.13
N THR A 86 -0.75 11.38 -1.95
CA THR A 86 -0.53 9.93 -1.80
C THR A 86 -1.16 9.42 -0.49
N ASP A 87 -1.05 10.19 0.59
CA ASP A 87 -1.68 9.82 1.87
C ASP A 87 -3.21 9.83 1.77
N LEU A 88 -3.79 10.82 1.08
CA LEU A 88 -5.23 10.89 0.87
C LEU A 88 -5.76 9.75 -0.01
N ASP A 89 -4.99 9.37 -1.04
CA ASP A 89 -5.34 8.22 -1.88
C ASP A 89 -5.39 6.93 -1.06
N ARG A 90 -4.40 6.71 -0.18
CA ARG A 90 -4.38 5.56 0.74
C ARG A 90 -5.57 5.54 1.69
N LEU A 91 -5.98 6.69 2.24
CA LEU A 91 -7.13 6.76 3.14
C LEU A 91 -8.45 6.36 2.43
N VAL A 92 -8.58 6.61 1.13
CA VAL A 92 -9.72 6.17 0.32
C VAL A 92 -9.62 4.67 -0.02
N GLU A 93 -8.41 4.19 -0.32
CA GLU A 93 -8.15 2.76 -0.62
C GLU A 93 -8.40 1.84 0.57
N THR A 94 -8.03 2.26 1.79
CA THR A 94 -8.26 1.49 3.01
C THR A 94 -9.69 1.61 3.54
N GLY A 95 -10.52 2.44 2.92
CA GLY A 95 -11.89 2.71 3.39
C GLY A 95 -11.96 3.56 4.66
N ALA A 96 -10.84 4.16 5.09
CA ALA A 96 -10.81 5.05 6.26
C ALA A 96 -11.57 6.36 6.01
N LEU A 97 -11.61 6.87 4.77
CA LEU A 97 -12.45 8.00 4.38
C LEU A 97 -13.81 7.55 3.86
N SER A 98 -14.88 8.02 4.49
CA SER A 98 -16.27 7.81 4.08
C SER A 98 -16.81 8.91 3.16
N GLU A 99 -17.96 8.65 2.52
CA GLU A 99 -18.68 9.70 1.76
C GLU A 99 -19.09 10.88 2.64
N GLN A 100 -19.48 10.61 3.89
CA GLN A 100 -19.83 11.64 4.84
C GLN A 100 -18.64 12.53 5.17
N ASP A 101 -17.43 11.96 5.29
CA ASP A 101 -16.20 12.71 5.51
C ASP A 101 -15.91 13.67 4.35
N LEU A 102 -15.98 13.17 3.11
CA LEU A 102 -15.76 13.97 1.92
C LEU A 102 -16.82 15.08 1.78
N PHE A 103 -18.09 14.76 2.07
CA PHE A 103 -19.19 15.72 2.03
C PHE A 103 -18.99 16.85 3.06
N GLU A 104 -18.66 16.51 4.30
CA GLU A 104 -18.45 17.52 5.34
C GLU A 104 -17.23 18.39 5.06
N VAL A 105 -16.11 17.81 4.60
CA VAL A 105 -14.95 18.61 4.21
C VAL A 105 -15.29 19.54 3.05
N LYS A 106 -16.06 19.07 2.06
CA LYS A 106 -16.55 19.91 0.96
C LYS A 106 -17.41 21.07 1.46
N GLN A 107 -18.30 20.81 2.42
CA GLN A 107 -19.14 21.85 3.02
C GLN A 107 -18.29 22.90 3.75
N VAL A 108 -17.36 22.47 4.60
CA VAL A 108 -16.46 23.39 5.32
C VAL A 108 -15.68 24.25 4.33
N LEU A 109 -15.13 23.68 3.24
CA LEU A 109 -14.40 24.44 2.24
C LEU A 109 -15.29 25.42 1.46
N ALA A 110 -16.56 25.08 1.21
CA ALA A 110 -17.51 25.99 0.60
C ALA A 110 -17.84 27.18 1.51
N GLU A 111 -18.02 26.92 2.82
CA GLU A 111 -18.19 27.95 3.83
C GLU A 111 -16.93 28.83 3.96
N GLU A 112 -15.73 28.25 3.92
CA GLU A 112 -14.47 29.00 3.89
C GLU A 112 -14.33 29.86 2.63
N ARG A 113 -14.73 29.36 1.46
CA ARG A 113 -14.76 30.13 0.20
C ARG A 113 -15.67 31.34 0.34
N GLN A 114 -16.87 31.16 0.88
CA GLN A 114 -17.80 32.25 1.14
C GLN A 114 -17.26 33.24 2.18
N ALA A 115 -16.59 32.76 3.23
CA ALA A 115 -15.98 33.59 4.25
C ALA A 115 -14.86 34.47 3.68
N ASP A 116 -14.01 33.91 2.81
CA ASP A 116 -12.96 34.64 2.09
C ASP A 116 -13.55 35.74 1.20
N TYR A 117 -14.59 35.45 0.42
CA TYR A 117 -15.24 36.46 -0.43
C TYR A 117 -15.91 37.57 0.40
N SER A 118 -16.64 37.18 1.45
CA SER A 118 -17.28 38.12 2.37
C SER A 118 -16.27 38.98 3.13
N MET A 119 -15.06 38.50 3.35
CA MET A 119 -13.97 39.27 3.93
C MET A 119 -13.50 40.37 2.98
N ILE A 120 -13.33 40.05 1.69
CA ILE A 120 -12.96 41.04 0.66
C ILE A 120 -14.07 42.09 0.51
N ASP A 121 -15.32 41.66 0.40
CA ASP A 121 -16.46 42.58 0.28
C ASP A 121 -16.52 43.56 1.45
N ARG A 122 -16.38 43.06 2.69
CA ARG A 122 -16.36 43.92 3.88
C ARG A 122 -15.16 44.87 3.92
N ALA A 123 -14.02 44.46 3.37
CA ALA A 123 -12.83 45.31 3.31
C ALA A 123 -12.97 46.41 2.26
N LEU A 124 -13.63 46.13 1.13
CA LEU A 124 -13.83 47.09 0.03
C LEU A 124 -15.03 48.02 0.25
N ALA A 125 -16.09 47.54 0.91
CA ALA A 125 -17.34 48.30 1.09
C ALA A 125 -17.14 49.75 1.60
N PRO A 126 -16.25 50.04 2.57
CA PRO A 126 -16.04 51.41 3.06
C PRO A 126 -15.40 52.36 2.04
N ILE A 127 -14.79 51.82 0.98
CA ILE A 127 -14.04 52.58 -0.04
C ILE A 127 -14.58 52.38 -1.46
N ALA A 128 -15.68 51.66 -1.63
CA ALA A 128 -16.20 51.25 -2.93
C ALA A 128 -16.47 52.44 -3.87
N ASP A 129 -17.11 53.51 -3.37
CA ASP A 129 -17.42 54.70 -4.18
C ASP A 129 -16.14 55.39 -4.69
N ARG A 130 -15.12 55.51 -3.81
CA ARG A 130 -13.83 56.10 -4.19
C ARG A 130 -13.08 55.26 -5.22
N LEU A 131 -13.18 53.94 -5.11
CA LEU A 131 -12.55 53.02 -6.07
C LEU A 131 -13.25 53.07 -7.44
N ALA A 132 -14.57 53.28 -7.46
CA ALA A 132 -15.35 53.42 -8.68
C ALA A 132 -15.07 54.74 -9.42
N GLU A 133 -14.83 55.82 -8.68
CA GLU A 133 -14.53 57.15 -9.24
C GLU A 133 -13.04 57.36 -9.59
N ALA A 134 -12.15 56.50 -9.10
CA ALA A 134 -10.71 56.63 -9.29
C ALA A 134 -10.29 56.45 -10.77
N SER A 135 -9.63 57.48 -11.29
CA SER A 135 -9.20 57.62 -12.69
C SER A 135 -7.86 56.93 -12.99
N ASP A 136 -7.02 56.71 -11.98
CA ASP A 136 -5.73 56.04 -12.12
C ASP A 136 -5.33 55.19 -10.89
N ALA A 137 -4.22 54.48 -11.01
CA ALA A 137 -3.69 53.61 -9.95
C ALA A 137 -3.28 54.38 -8.67
N GLY A 138 -2.91 55.65 -8.80
CA GLY A 138 -2.56 56.51 -7.66
C GLY A 138 -3.79 56.83 -6.81
N GLU A 139 -4.91 57.17 -7.45
CA GLU A 139 -6.18 57.42 -6.77
C GLU A 139 -6.76 56.15 -6.13
N VAL A 140 -6.64 55.00 -6.81
CA VAL A 140 -7.01 53.69 -6.23
C VAL A 140 -6.17 53.38 -5.00
N PHE A 141 -4.85 53.56 -5.07
CA PHE A 141 -3.96 53.36 -3.93
C PHE A 141 -4.30 54.31 -2.77
N ALA A 142 -4.59 55.57 -3.06
CA ALA A 142 -5.00 56.54 -2.05
C ALA A 142 -6.32 56.13 -1.35
N ALA A 143 -7.27 55.50 -2.06
CA ALA A 143 -8.48 54.98 -1.45
C ALA A 143 -8.18 53.89 -0.40
N PHE A 144 -7.26 52.95 -0.69
CA PHE A 144 -6.79 51.97 0.28
C PHE A 144 -6.01 52.59 1.43
N ALA A 145 -5.04 53.46 1.12
CA ALA A 145 -4.15 54.07 2.11
C ALA A 145 -4.88 54.97 3.12
N ASN A 146 -6.06 55.48 2.75
CA ASN A 146 -6.90 56.31 3.62
C ASN A 146 -8.02 55.51 4.32
N SER A 147 -8.06 54.18 4.17
CA SER A 147 -9.03 53.31 4.84
C SER A 147 -8.51 52.80 6.18
N PRO A 148 -9.22 53.02 7.30
CA PRO A 148 -8.81 52.50 8.61
C PRO A 148 -8.49 51.00 8.61
N THR A 149 -9.27 50.22 7.83
CA THR A 149 -9.10 48.76 7.66
C THR A 149 -7.73 48.36 7.13
N PHE A 150 -7.10 49.19 6.30
CA PHE A 150 -5.82 48.88 5.67
C PHE A 150 -4.64 49.60 6.35
N ILE A 151 -4.88 50.72 7.03
CA ILE A 151 -3.87 51.49 7.76
C ILE A 151 -3.32 50.71 8.97
N GLU A 152 -4.21 50.07 9.75
CA GLU A 152 -3.86 49.46 11.05
C GLU A 152 -2.82 48.33 10.95
N HIS A 153 -2.63 47.80 9.74
CA HIS A 153 -1.72 46.69 9.47
C HIS A 153 -0.74 46.95 8.32
N MET A 154 -0.53 48.22 7.94
CA MET A 154 0.33 48.61 6.83
C MET A 154 1.82 48.34 7.14
N THR A 155 2.50 47.63 6.24
CA THR A 155 3.95 47.40 6.26
C THR A 155 4.52 47.67 4.86
N PRO A 156 5.84 47.91 4.69
CA PRO A 156 6.42 48.17 3.36
C PRO A 156 6.10 47.08 2.32
N GLU A 157 6.09 45.80 2.73
CA GLU A 157 5.72 44.68 1.85
C GLU A 157 4.24 44.69 1.46
N LYS A 158 3.35 45.05 2.40
CA LYS A 158 1.92 45.19 2.12
C LYS A 158 1.62 46.40 1.28
N GLU A 159 2.36 47.49 1.46
CA GLU A 159 2.25 48.69 0.62
C GLU A 159 2.55 48.37 -0.84
N GLU A 160 3.66 47.67 -1.10
CA GLU A 160 4.04 47.21 -2.44
C GLU A 160 2.98 46.27 -3.05
N THR A 161 2.41 45.38 -2.22
CA THR A 161 1.31 44.50 -2.66
C THR A 161 0.06 45.32 -3.01
N LEU A 162 -0.28 46.33 -2.20
CA LEU A 162 -1.41 47.23 -2.46
C LEU A 162 -1.21 48.09 -3.69
N ARG A 163 0.02 48.50 -4.03
CA ARG A 163 0.31 49.21 -5.29
C ARG A 163 -0.01 48.33 -6.51
N LYS A 164 0.39 47.06 -6.49
CA LYS A 164 0.06 46.10 -7.55
C LYS A 164 -1.44 45.84 -7.67
N ILE A 165 -2.14 45.76 -6.53
CA ILE A 165 -3.60 45.70 -6.50
C ILE A 165 -4.19 46.96 -7.15
N ALA A 166 -3.68 48.14 -6.79
CA ALA A 166 -4.20 49.39 -7.29
C ALA A 166 -4.03 49.56 -8.80
N GLU A 167 -2.86 49.17 -9.34
CA GLU A 167 -2.62 49.10 -10.78
C GLU A 167 -3.62 48.19 -11.49
N ARG A 168 -3.86 47.00 -10.93
CA ARG A 168 -4.81 46.04 -11.50
C ARG A 168 -6.24 46.55 -11.48
N LEU A 169 -6.70 47.09 -10.35
CA LEU A 169 -8.05 47.64 -10.23
C LEU A 169 -8.23 48.89 -11.11
N ALA A 170 -7.18 49.69 -11.31
CA ALA A 170 -7.22 50.83 -12.22
C ALA A 170 -7.45 50.41 -13.69
N MET A 171 -7.05 49.20 -14.06
CA MET A 171 -7.24 48.65 -15.40
C MET A 171 -8.52 47.81 -15.53
N ALA A 172 -9.32 47.66 -14.46
CA ALA A 172 -10.51 46.83 -14.48
C ALA A 172 -11.61 47.41 -15.39
N GLU A 173 -12.17 46.57 -16.26
CA GLU A 173 -13.28 46.95 -17.16
C GLU A 173 -14.59 47.18 -16.39
N ASP A 174 -14.84 46.39 -15.35
CA ASP A 174 -15.99 46.53 -14.45
C ASP A 174 -15.56 47.16 -13.12
N ARG A 175 -15.88 48.46 -12.98
CA ARG A 175 -15.59 49.26 -11.78
C ARG A 175 -16.72 49.23 -10.73
N THR A 176 -17.75 48.42 -10.92
CA THR A 176 -18.77 48.22 -9.88
C THR A 176 -18.16 47.51 -8.66
N PRO A 177 -18.77 47.60 -7.46
CA PRO A 177 -18.29 46.87 -6.28
C PRO A 177 -18.10 45.37 -6.55
N ALA A 178 -19.01 44.75 -7.30
CA ALA A 178 -18.91 43.33 -7.68
C ALA A 178 -17.73 43.06 -8.61
N GLY A 179 -17.50 43.92 -9.60
CA GLY A 179 -16.35 43.82 -10.51
C GLY A 179 -15.01 43.96 -9.79
N LEU A 180 -14.90 44.92 -8.88
CA LEU A 180 -13.70 45.15 -8.07
C LEU A 180 -13.42 44.01 -7.09
N THR A 181 -14.46 43.47 -6.45
CA THR A 181 -14.33 42.26 -5.61
C THR A 181 -13.80 41.09 -6.44
N LYS A 182 -14.32 40.89 -7.66
CA LYS A 182 -13.87 39.82 -8.55
C LYS A 182 -12.39 39.96 -8.91
N GLU A 183 -11.92 41.18 -9.21
CA GLU A 183 -10.50 41.41 -9.49
C GLU A 183 -9.60 41.17 -8.26
N MET A 184 -10.07 41.53 -7.07
CA MET A 184 -9.35 41.25 -5.82
C MET A 184 -9.25 39.75 -5.53
N ILE A 185 -10.34 39.00 -5.73
CA ILE A 185 -10.37 37.53 -5.63
C ILE A 185 -9.36 36.91 -6.61
N ALA A 186 -9.35 37.39 -7.86
CA ALA A 186 -8.45 36.91 -8.91
C ALA A 186 -6.98 37.23 -8.58
N PHE A 187 -6.68 38.44 -8.10
CA PHE A 187 -5.34 38.84 -7.67
C PHE A 187 -4.82 37.97 -6.52
N ALA A 188 -5.66 37.72 -5.52
CA ALA A 188 -5.32 36.87 -4.38
C ALA A 188 -5.22 35.37 -4.75
N GLY A 189 -5.62 35.00 -5.97
CA GLY A 189 -5.61 33.61 -6.45
C GLY A 189 -6.56 32.70 -5.68
N LEU A 190 -7.59 33.26 -5.05
CA LEU A 190 -8.48 32.51 -4.15
C LEU A 190 -9.30 31.48 -4.93
N ASP A 191 -9.83 31.82 -6.10
CA ASP A 191 -10.55 30.88 -6.96
C ASP A 191 -9.67 29.68 -7.30
N ARG A 192 -8.42 29.92 -7.74
CA ARG A 192 -7.47 28.85 -8.05
C ARG A 192 -7.24 27.94 -6.84
N GLN A 193 -7.04 28.50 -5.65
CA GLN A 193 -6.82 27.69 -4.44
C GLN A 193 -8.04 26.86 -4.07
N HIS A 194 -9.22 27.47 -4.08
CA HIS A 194 -10.46 26.79 -3.72
C HIS A 194 -10.86 25.75 -4.77
N ASP A 195 -10.63 26.01 -6.04
CA ASP A 195 -10.90 25.07 -7.14
C ASP A 195 -9.92 23.91 -7.11
N GLN A 196 -8.64 24.13 -6.80
CA GLN A 196 -7.68 23.03 -6.61
C GLN A 196 -8.11 22.07 -5.48
N ARG A 197 -8.58 22.61 -4.34
CA ARG A 197 -9.08 21.78 -3.23
C ARG A 197 -10.36 21.05 -3.62
N GLN A 198 -11.27 21.72 -4.32
CA GLN A 198 -12.52 21.16 -4.80
C GLN A 198 -12.28 20.02 -5.81
N MET A 199 -11.38 20.22 -6.78
CA MET A 199 -10.96 19.19 -7.73
C MET A 199 -10.34 17.98 -7.02
N CYS A 200 -9.54 18.21 -5.97
CA CYS A 200 -8.96 17.12 -5.19
C CYS A 200 -10.06 16.28 -4.51
N ILE A 201 -11.07 16.92 -3.91
CA ILE A 201 -12.21 16.22 -3.31
C ILE A 201 -13.00 15.45 -4.36
N GLU A 202 -13.27 16.05 -5.52
CA GLU A 202 -14.00 15.39 -6.61
C GLU A 202 -13.24 14.16 -7.13
N ARG A 203 -11.91 14.26 -7.25
CA ARG A 203 -11.05 13.11 -7.56
C ARG A 203 -11.18 12.01 -6.51
N LEU A 204 -11.17 12.35 -5.22
CA LEU A 204 -11.31 11.38 -4.13
C LEU A 204 -12.72 10.75 -4.10
N ILE A 205 -13.77 11.51 -4.38
CA ILE A 205 -15.14 11.00 -4.54
C ILE A 205 -15.21 10.01 -5.71
N GLY A 206 -14.58 10.33 -6.84
CA GLY A 206 -14.46 9.43 -7.99
C GLY A 206 -13.82 8.11 -7.58
N LYS A 207 -12.66 8.16 -6.93
CA LYS A 207 -11.96 6.98 -6.40
C LYS A 207 -12.78 6.19 -5.39
N LEU A 208 -13.49 6.86 -4.49
CA LEU A 208 -14.35 6.20 -3.51
C LEU A 208 -15.49 5.46 -4.20
N ASN A 209 -16.10 6.05 -5.22
CA ASN A 209 -17.15 5.42 -6.03
C ASN A 209 -16.61 4.25 -6.84
N GLU A 210 -15.42 4.37 -7.41
CA GLU A 210 -14.72 3.26 -8.07
C GLU A 210 -14.45 2.13 -7.08
N ASN A 211 -13.90 2.43 -5.90
CA ASN A 211 -13.70 1.44 -4.85
C ASN A 211 -15.01 0.78 -4.42
N LYS A 212 -16.11 1.54 -4.29
CA LYS A 212 -17.44 0.98 -3.99
C LYS A 212 -17.96 0.08 -5.10
N LYS A 213 -17.81 0.48 -6.38
CA LYS A 213 -18.18 -0.35 -7.54
C LYS A 213 -17.34 -1.62 -7.59
N MET A 214 -16.04 -1.52 -7.32
CA MET A 214 -15.15 -2.67 -7.23
C MET A 214 -15.56 -3.59 -6.08
N VAL A 215 -15.83 -3.05 -4.88
CA VAL A 215 -16.31 -3.83 -3.72
C VAL A 215 -17.69 -4.45 -3.99
N GLN A 216 -18.58 -3.76 -4.70
CA GLN A 216 -19.91 -4.26 -5.05
C GLN A 216 -19.84 -5.35 -6.13
N ALA A 217 -19.03 -5.15 -7.18
CA ALA A 217 -18.76 -6.16 -8.19
C ALA A 217 -18.11 -7.41 -7.57
N ARG A 218 -17.20 -7.21 -6.61
CA ARG A 218 -16.61 -8.28 -5.79
C ARG A 218 -17.68 -9.00 -4.95
N LYS A 219 -18.57 -8.28 -4.27
CA LYS A 219 -19.72 -8.86 -3.53
C LYS A 219 -20.67 -9.66 -4.42
N GLU A 220 -20.93 -9.20 -5.64
CA GLU A 220 -21.79 -9.88 -6.62
C GLU A 220 -21.13 -11.15 -7.18
N ILE A 221 -19.80 -11.23 -7.15
CA ILE A 221 -19.00 -12.42 -7.45
C ILE A 221 -18.85 -13.34 -6.21
N GLY A 222 -19.39 -12.94 -5.05
CA GLY A 222 -19.34 -13.73 -3.80
C GLY A 222 -18.21 -13.35 -2.84
N GLU A 223 -17.45 -12.29 -3.12
CA GLU A 223 -16.43 -11.76 -2.21
C GLU A 223 -17.05 -10.73 -1.24
N VAL A 224 -17.40 -11.19 -0.04
CA VAL A 224 -17.91 -10.32 1.04
C VAL A 224 -16.77 -9.88 1.95
N GLY A 225 -16.54 -8.55 2.03
CA GLY A 225 -15.79 -7.90 3.12
C GLY A 225 -14.43 -7.35 2.68
N GLY A 226 -14.16 -6.07 2.99
CA GLY A 226 -12.94 -5.32 2.64
C GLY A 226 -11.64 -5.76 3.33
N GLU A 227 -11.48 -7.05 3.62
CA GLU A 227 -10.17 -7.66 3.73
C GLU A 227 -9.88 -8.33 2.39
N LYS A 228 -8.69 -8.15 1.83
CA LYS A 228 -8.23 -9.00 0.73
C LYS A 228 -8.12 -10.41 1.31
N LYS A 229 -9.22 -11.16 1.36
CA LYS A 229 -9.23 -12.49 1.95
C LYS A 229 -8.48 -13.38 0.99
N THR A 230 -7.27 -13.78 1.38
CA THR A 230 -6.49 -14.79 0.68
C THR A 230 -7.39 -15.98 0.37
N LEU A 231 -7.60 -16.27 -0.92
CA LEU A 231 -8.38 -17.40 -1.35
C LEU A 231 -7.52 -18.66 -1.17
N ARG A 232 -7.84 -19.45 -0.14
CA ARG A 232 -7.25 -20.78 0.05
C ARG A 232 -7.96 -21.76 -0.87
N ILE A 233 -7.21 -22.38 -1.77
CA ILE A 233 -7.70 -23.34 -2.75
C ILE A 233 -7.09 -24.69 -2.42
N GLU A 234 -7.95 -25.66 -2.10
CA GLU A 234 -7.57 -27.05 -1.98
C GLU A 234 -7.40 -27.63 -3.39
N GLY A 235 -6.23 -28.22 -3.65
CA GLY A 235 -5.96 -28.93 -4.88
C GLY A 235 -5.14 -28.14 -5.91
N PHE A 236 -4.10 -28.77 -6.44
CA PHE A 236 -3.22 -28.14 -7.41
C PHE A 236 -3.94 -27.75 -8.72
N THR A 237 -4.77 -28.65 -9.26
CA THR A 237 -5.52 -28.42 -10.50
C THR A 237 -6.52 -27.27 -10.34
N ALA A 238 -7.25 -27.24 -9.21
CA ALA A 238 -8.18 -26.17 -8.92
C ALA A 238 -7.45 -24.83 -8.77
N GLY A 239 -6.29 -24.81 -8.12
CA GLY A 239 -5.45 -23.62 -8.01
C GLY A 239 -4.98 -23.09 -9.37
N LEU A 240 -4.55 -23.99 -10.24
CA LEU A 240 -4.15 -23.68 -11.61
C LEU A 240 -5.31 -23.09 -12.44
N GLU A 241 -6.49 -23.70 -12.41
CA GLU A 241 -7.69 -23.21 -13.13
C GLU A 241 -8.12 -21.81 -12.65
N ASN A 242 -8.13 -21.58 -11.33
CA ASN A 242 -8.47 -20.29 -10.75
C ASN A 242 -7.45 -19.20 -11.11
N LEU A 243 -6.16 -19.52 -11.11
CA LEU A 243 -5.12 -18.59 -11.56
C LEU A 243 -5.27 -18.25 -13.04
N THR A 244 -5.48 -19.25 -13.89
CA THR A 244 -5.70 -19.05 -15.34
C THR A 244 -6.88 -18.12 -15.57
N ALA A 245 -8.05 -18.41 -14.99
CA ALA A 245 -9.24 -17.57 -15.13
C ALA A 245 -9.01 -16.13 -14.63
N SER A 246 -8.32 -15.98 -13.50
CA SER A 246 -8.04 -14.68 -12.91
C SER A 246 -7.07 -13.85 -13.75
N VAL A 247 -6.02 -14.47 -14.32
CA VAL A 247 -5.08 -13.81 -15.24
C VAL A 247 -5.81 -13.36 -16.50
N LEU A 248 -6.62 -14.23 -17.11
CA LEU A 248 -7.39 -13.88 -18.31
C LEU A 248 -8.36 -12.72 -18.08
N ASN A 249 -8.99 -12.67 -16.90
CA ASN A 249 -9.85 -11.56 -16.53
C ASN A 249 -9.07 -10.23 -16.41
N ARG A 250 -7.87 -10.25 -15.82
CA ARG A 250 -6.99 -9.06 -15.70
C ARG A 250 -6.43 -8.56 -17.03
N LEU A 251 -6.36 -9.42 -18.03
CA LEU A 251 -5.97 -9.01 -19.38
C LEU A 251 -7.07 -8.22 -20.12
N GLN A 252 -8.30 -8.19 -19.60
CA GLN A 252 -9.37 -7.39 -20.21
C GLN A 252 -9.18 -5.88 -19.98
N ASP A 253 -8.55 -5.50 -18.86
CA ASP A 253 -8.33 -4.11 -18.46
C ASP A 253 -6.85 -3.69 -18.49
N ARG A 254 -5.92 -4.62 -18.73
CA ARG A 254 -4.47 -4.35 -18.73
C ARG A 254 -3.74 -4.90 -19.95
N GLU A 255 -2.76 -4.13 -20.42
CA GLU A 255 -1.83 -4.55 -21.48
C GLU A 255 -0.84 -5.63 -20.99
N HIS A 256 -0.40 -5.51 -19.73
CA HIS A 256 0.49 -6.47 -19.07
C HIS A 256 -0.06 -6.85 -17.70
N VAL A 257 0.08 -8.14 -17.35
CA VAL A 257 -0.22 -8.68 -16.03
C VAL A 257 1.05 -9.27 -15.42
N LEU A 258 1.43 -8.79 -14.24
CA LEU A 258 2.53 -9.34 -13.43
C LEU A 258 1.96 -10.22 -12.31
N LEU A 259 2.22 -11.52 -12.40
CA LEU A 259 1.85 -12.51 -11.39
C LEU A 259 3.10 -12.94 -10.61
N ALA A 260 3.07 -12.78 -9.28
CA ALA A 260 4.08 -13.34 -8.39
C ALA A 260 3.61 -14.69 -7.83
N ILE A 261 4.39 -15.74 -8.04
CA ILE A 261 4.19 -17.06 -7.43
C ILE A 261 5.32 -17.30 -6.44
N SER A 262 4.96 -17.57 -5.20
CA SER A 262 5.92 -17.91 -4.15
C SER A 262 5.69 -19.32 -3.62
N GLY A 263 6.68 -19.82 -2.89
CA GLY A 263 6.57 -21.12 -2.26
C GLY A 263 7.93 -21.62 -1.79
N LYS A 264 7.90 -22.35 -0.67
CA LYS A 264 9.11 -22.99 -0.12
C LYS A 264 9.72 -23.93 -1.15
N SER A 265 11.03 -24.16 -1.09
CA SER A 265 11.69 -25.11 -2.00
C SER A 265 11.01 -26.48 -1.94
N GLY A 266 10.73 -27.08 -3.10
CA GLY A 266 9.99 -28.34 -3.22
C GLY A 266 8.45 -28.22 -3.21
N SER A 267 7.86 -27.02 -3.06
CA SER A 267 6.40 -26.87 -3.02
C SER A 267 5.71 -27.00 -4.39
N GLY A 268 6.46 -27.04 -5.50
CA GLY A 268 5.88 -27.10 -6.84
C GLY A 268 5.58 -25.75 -7.50
N LYS A 269 6.05 -24.62 -6.94
CA LYS A 269 5.87 -23.29 -7.55
C LYS A 269 6.34 -23.17 -9.01
N SER A 270 7.49 -23.76 -9.36
CA SER A 270 8.03 -23.71 -10.72
C SER A 270 7.17 -24.54 -11.68
N GLU A 271 6.59 -25.63 -11.17
CA GLU A 271 5.69 -26.49 -11.93
C GLU A 271 4.34 -25.79 -12.16
N LEU A 272 3.77 -25.15 -11.13
CA LEU A 272 2.59 -24.31 -11.26
C LEU A 272 2.80 -23.18 -12.28
N ALA A 273 3.92 -22.46 -12.20
CA ALA A 273 4.25 -21.39 -13.14
C ALA A 273 4.34 -21.88 -14.59
N ARG A 274 4.95 -23.06 -14.79
CA ARG A 274 5.09 -23.69 -16.11
C ARG A 274 3.74 -24.14 -16.66
N GLN A 275 2.93 -24.85 -15.87
CA GLN A 275 1.61 -25.30 -16.30
C GLN A 275 0.67 -24.11 -16.57
N LEU A 276 0.74 -23.05 -15.76
CA LEU A 276 -0.02 -21.82 -16.00
C LEU A 276 0.37 -21.15 -17.32
N ARG A 277 1.67 -21.03 -17.60
CA ARG A 277 2.15 -20.53 -18.89
C ARG A 277 1.61 -21.38 -20.06
N ASP A 278 1.65 -22.70 -19.92
CA ASP A 278 1.22 -23.62 -20.97
C ASP A 278 -0.30 -23.51 -21.21
N GLN A 279 -1.13 -23.47 -20.15
CA GLN A 279 -2.58 -23.24 -20.24
C GLN A 279 -2.93 -21.87 -20.84
N LEU A 280 -2.23 -20.81 -20.45
CA LEU A 280 -2.41 -19.49 -21.07
C LEU A 280 -2.08 -19.53 -22.56
N GLY A 281 -1.03 -20.27 -22.95
CA GLY A 281 -0.65 -20.48 -24.34
C GLY A 281 -1.74 -21.19 -25.15
N GLU A 282 -2.42 -22.17 -24.57
CA GLU A 282 -3.59 -22.84 -25.20
C GLU A 282 -4.75 -21.86 -25.44
N GLN A 283 -4.87 -20.82 -24.63
CA GLN A 283 -5.83 -19.72 -24.79
C GLN A 283 -5.31 -18.59 -25.70
N GLY A 284 -4.16 -18.77 -26.36
CA GLY A 284 -3.55 -17.78 -27.25
C GLY A 284 -2.85 -16.63 -26.52
N VAL A 285 -2.67 -16.72 -25.20
CA VAL A 285 -2.00 -15.71 -24.38
C VAL A 285 -0.52 -16.06 -24.23
N LYS A 286 0.36 -15.13 -24.63
CA LYS A 286 1.80 -15.30 -24.43
C LYS A 286 2.14 -14.98 -22.98
N ALA A 287 2.87 -15.89 -22.32
CA ALA A 287 3.36 -15.70 -20.96
C ALA A 287 4.86 -15.99 -20.85
N THR A 288 5.57 -15.19 -20.04
CA THR A 288 7.00 -15.33 -19.75
C THR A 288 7.18 -15.68 -18.28
N VAL A 289 7.86 -16.80 -18.00
CA VAL A 289 8.17 -17.23 -16.63
C VAL A 289 9.59 -16.82 -16.28
N VAL A 290 9.74 -16.07 -15.20
CA VAL A 290 11.01 -15.56 -14.65
C VAL A 290 11.25 -16.24 -13.31
N SER A 291 12.40 -16.87 -13.12
CA SER A 291 12.81 -17.40 -11.81
C SER A 291 13.64 -16.37 -11.08
N SER A 292 13.28 -16.04 -9.83
CA SER A 292 14.13 -15.18 -8.99
C SER A 292 15.51 -15.79 -8.74
N ASP A 293 15.61 -17.13 -8.85
CA ASP A 293 16.86 -17.85 -8.60
C ASP A 293 17.97 -17.46 -9.61
N ASP A 294 17.59 -16.96 -10.80
CA ASP A 294 18.52 -16.46 -11.83
C ASP A 294 19.21 -15.13 -11.46
N PHE A 295 18.74 -14.46 -10.40
CA PHE A 295 19.16 -13.12 -10.01
C PHE A 295 19.94 -13.10 -8.69
N TYR A 296 20.26 -14.26 -8.11
CA TYR A 296 21.19 -14.30 -6.97
C TYR A 296 22.64 -14.21 -7.44
N ASP A 297 23.44 -13.40 -6.75
CA ASP A 297 24.87 -13.27 -7.01
C ASP A 297 25.58 -14.63 -6.84
N SER A 298 26.35 -15.03 -7.84
CA SER A 298 26.85 -16.40 -7.99
C SER A 298 28.22 -16.66 -7.36
N GLU A 299 28.69 -15.83 -6.42
CA GLU A 299 30.13 -15.85 -6.07
C GLU A 299 30.59 -17.01 -5.14
N ASP A 300 29.72 -17.73 -4.43
CA ASP A 300 30.14 -18.99 -3.77
C ASP A 300 29.00 -20.03 -3.61
N PRO A 301 29.05 -21.16 -4.34
CA PRO A 301 28.10 -22.28 -4.21
C PRO A 301 28.03 -22.89 -2.80
N ARG A 302 29.03 -22.63 -1.94
CA ARG A 302 29.15 -23.21 -0.59
C ARG A 302 28.58 -22.32 0.51
N ARG A 303 28.13 -21.10 0.19
CA ARG A 303 27.54 -20.15 1.16
C ARG A 303 26.17 -19.65 0.70
N PRO A 304 25.11 -20.47 0.81
CA PRO A 304 23.75 -20.09 0.37
C PRO A 304 23.17 -18.87 1.09
N GLN A 305 23.71 -18.54 2.26
CA GLN A 305 23.26 -17.47 3.15
C GLN A 305 23.88 -16.09 2.85
N ASP A 306 24.84 -16.03 1.91
CA ASP A 306 25.43 -14.80 1.38
C ASP A 306 24.89 -14.44 -0.03
N LYS A 307 23.87 -15.17 -0.53
CA LYS A 307 23.23 -14.90 -1.82
C LYS A 307 22.39 -13.64 -1.71
N HIS A 308 22.94 -12.51 -2.12
CA HIS A 308 22.18 -11.29 -2.33
C HIS A 308 21.42 -11.40 -3.65
N LEU A 309 20.13 -11.05 -3.62
CA LEU A 309 19.34 -10.93 -4.83
C LEU A 309 19.71 -9.59 -5.49
N ASP A 310 20.11 -9.63 -6.76
CA ASP A 310 20.35 -8.45 -7.57
C ASP A 310 19.01 -7.81 -7.97
N HIS A 311 18.48 -7.00 -7.06
CA HIS A 311 17.23 -6.29 -7.23
C HIS A 311 17.27 -5.34 -8.44
N GLU A 312 18.40 -4.67 -8.69
CA GLU A 312 18.49 -3.70 -9.79
C GLU A 312 18.36 -4.40 -11.13
N ARG A 313 19.03 -5.54 -11.31
CA ARG A 313 18.92 -6.36 -12.51
C ARG A 313 17.52 -6.96 -12.68
N LEU A 314 16.90 -7.41 -11.60
CA LEU A 314 15.53 -7.93 -11.65
C LEU A 314 14.50 -6.84 -11.99
N HIS A 315 14.59 -5.66 -11.39
CA HIS A 315 13.69 -4.54 -11.67
C HIS A 315 13.93 -3.99 -13.09
N GLY A 316 15.18 -3.98 -13.54
CA GLY A 316 15.55 -3.68 -14.92
C GLY A 316 14.87 -4.62 -15.91
N LEU A 317 14.91 -5.94 -15.66
CA LEU A 317 14.21 -6.94 -16.46
C LEU A 317 12.73 -6.60 -16.62
N PHE A 318 12.01 -6.35 -15.52
CA PHE A 318 10.57 -6.10 -15.61
C PHE A 318 10.24 -4.85 -16.41
N ARG A 319 11.00 -3.77 -16.22
CA ARG A 319 10.85 -2.55 -17.01
C ARG A 319 11.04 -2.80 -18.51
N ASP A 320 12.04 -3.60 -18.89
CA ASP A 320 12.27 -3.95 -20.29
C ASP A 320 11.11 -4.77 -20.87
N LEU A 321 10.69 -5.83 -20.17
CA LEU A 321 9.62 -6.72 -20.62
C LEU A 321 8.28 -5.98 -20.75
N GLN A 322 7.92 -5.12 -19.78
CA GLN A 322 6.72 -4.29 -19.81
C GLN A 322 6.80 -3.16 -20.85
N ALA A 323 7.99 -2.80 -21.31
CA ALA A 323 8.19 -1.86 -22.42
C ALA A 323 8.25 -2.55 -23.80
N GLY A 324 7.95 -3.86 -23.86
CA GLY A 324 8.00 -4.64 -25.10
C GLY A 324 9.42 -4.96 -25.58
N LYS A 325 10.42 -4.90 -24.69
CA LYS A 325 11.83 -5.18 -25.01
C LYS A 325 12.27 -6.52 -24.42
N ALA A 326 12.93 -7.34 -25.24
CA ALA A 326 13.59 -8.54 -24.76
C ALA A 326 14.79 -8.18 -23.87
N SER A 327 15.04 -8.99 -22.85
CA SER A 327 16.13 -8.76 -21.89
C SER A 327 16.72 -10.10 -21.44
N GLY A 328 17.96 -10.35 -21.87
CA GLY A 328 18.62 -11.65 -21.71
C GLY A 328 17.90 -12.76 -22.47
N LYS A 329 17.50 -13.83 -21.76
CA LYS A 329 16.75 -14.98 -22.31
C LYS A 329 15.23 -14.77 -22.31
N TYR A 330 14.76 -13.63 -21.84
CA TYR A 330 13.35 -13.37 -21.59
C TYR A 330 12.76 -12.48 -22.69
N GLU A 331 11.69 -12.98 -23.30
CA GLU A 331 10.93 -12.26 -24.33
C GLU A 331 9.75 -11.51 -23.70
N PRO A 332 9.37 -10.33 -24.25
CA PRO A 332 8.20 -9.60 -23.78
C PRO A 332 6.92 -10.38 -24.07
N SER A 333 5.94 -10.23 -23.17
CA SER A 333 4.66 -10.92 -23.22
C SER A 333 3.59 -10.17 -22.45
N SER A 334 2.32 -10.52 -22.71
CA SER A 334 1.17 -9.95 -22.01
C SER A 334 1.08 -10.41 -20.54
N VAL A 335 1.70 -11.55 -20.21
CA VAL A 335 1.73 -12.07 -18.82
C VAL A 335 3.16 -12.37 -18.41
N ILE A 336 3.63 -11.70 -17.36
CA ILE A 336 4.93 -11.97 -16.74
C ILE A 336 4.67 -12.71 -15.43
N ILE A 337 5.17 -13.93 -15.32
CA ILE A 337 5.06 -14.76 -14.12
C ILE A 337 6.43 -14.77 -13.45
N ILE A 338 6.57 -14.21 -12.25
CA ILE A 338 7.78 -14.37 -11.45
C ILE A 338 7.58 -15.43 -10.38
N GLU A 339 8.46 -16.43 -10.34
CA GLU A 339 8.47 -17.47 -9.31
C GLU A 339 9.71 -17.39 -8.42
N GLY A 340 9.55 -17.67 -7.12
CA GLY A 340 10.67 -17.60 -6.18
C GLY A 340 10.31 -17.85 -4.72
N LEU A 341 11.28 -17.72 -3.82
CA LEU A 341 11.03 -17.88 -2.37
C LEU A 341 10.34 -16.66 -1.75
N GLN A 342 10.71 -15.45 -2.17
CA GLN A 342 10.33 -14.19 -1.53
C GLN A 342 9.58 -13.22 -2.48
N THR A 343 9.02 -13.75 -3.56
CA THR A 343 8.42 -12.95 -4.65
C THR A 343 7.11 -12.27 -4.29
N ILE A 344 6.51 -12.56 -3.12
CA ILE A 344 5.35 -11.82 -2.60
C ILE A 344 5.74 -10.39 -2.17
N ASP A 345 6.99 -10.17 -1.74
CA ASP A 345 7.44 -8.87 -1.24
C ASP A 345 7.65 -7.88 -2.40
N ASP A 346 6.94 -6.76 -2.36
CA ASP A 346 7.05 -5.69 -3.36
C ASP A 346 8.48 -5.13 -3.45
N LYS A 347 9.29 -5.19 -2.38
CA LYS A 347 10.70 -4.79 -2.43
C LYS A 347 11.53 -5.74 -3.28
N VAL A 348 11.20 -7.03 -3.25
CA VAL A 348 11.86 -8.04 -4.06
C VAL A 348 11.56 -7.79 -5.53
N VAL A 349 10.29 -7.61 -5.87
CA VAL A 349 9.82 -7.42 -7.25
C VAL A 349 10.08 -6.00 -7.79
N GLY A 350 10.18 -5.00 -6.91
CA GLY A 350 10.40 -3.57 -7.25
C GLY A 350 9.14 -2.82 -7.65
N GLN A 351 8.01 -3.52 -7.69
CA GLN A 351 6.68 -3.02 -7.99
C GLN A 351 5.66 -3.96 -7.36
N THR A 352 4.44 -3.46 -7.16
CA THR A 352 3.32 -4.27 -6.68
C THR A 352 2.83 -5.19 -7.81
N PRO A 353 2.92 -6.54 -7.65
CA PRO A 353 2.33 -7.47 -8.62
C PRO A 353 0.82 -7.27 -8.73
N ASP A 354 0.27 -7.49 -9.92
CA ASP A 354 -1.18 -7.45 -10.15
C ASP A 354 -1.91 -8.58 -9.41
N MET A 355 -1.21 -9.70 -9.22
CA MET A 355 -1.68 -10.89 -8.52
C MET A 355 -0.53 -11.57 -7.77
N ARG A 356 -0.82 -12.17 -6.62
CA ARG A 356 0.13 -12.94 -5.82
C ARG A 356 -0.44 -14.31 -5.44
N ALA A 357 0.32 -15.37 -5.67
CA ALA A 357 0.00 -16.73 -5.28
C ALA A 357 1.09 -17.32 -4.38
N HIS A 358 0.68 -18.13 -3.41
CA HIS A 358 1.58 -18.96 -2.61
C HIS A 358 1.24 -20.43 -2.80
N VAL A 359 2.25 -21.27 -3.04
CA VAL A 359 2.07 -22.72 -3.14
C VAL A 359 2.48 -23.37 -1.84
N GLU A 360 1.51 -23.94 -1.14
CA GLU A 360 1.65 -24.63 0.14
C GLU A 360 1.76 -26.15 -0.08
N THR A 361 2.65 -26.80 0.66
CA THR A 361 2.86 -28.26 0.59
C THR A 361 3.49 -28.72 1.90
N ASP A 362 3.07 -29.89 2.36
CA ASP A 362 3.59 -30.51 3.58
C ASP A 362 5.11 -30.64 3.58
N PHE A 363 5.69 -30.49 4.76
CA PHE A 363 7.15 -30.52 4.93
C PHE A 363 7.75 -31.87 4.50
N SER A 364 7.14 -32.98 4.91
CA SER A 364 7.59 -34.33 4.57
C SER A 364 7.61 -34.56 3.04
N GLN A 365 6.54 -34.16 2.35
CA GLN A 365 6.43 -34.23 0.89
C GLN A 365 7.49 -33.35 0.20
N ARG A 366 7.66 -32.10 0.66
CA ARG A 366 8.71 -31.22 0.12
C ARG A 366 10.11 -31.77 0.34
N MET A 367 10.37 -32.43 1.47
CA MET A 367 11.65 -33.09 1.72
C MET A 367 11.86 -34.27 0.77
N GLY A 368 10.83 -35.07 0.51
CA GLY A 368 10.85 -36.12 -0.52
C GLY A 368 11.24 -35.58 -1.89
N ARG A 369 10.54 -34.53 -2.35
CA ARG A 369 10.83 -33.86 -3.63
C ARG A 369 12.24 -33.27 -3.69
N ARG A 370 12.71 -32.69 -2.59
CA ARG A 370 14.07 -32.14 -2.48
C ARG A 370 15.14 -33.22 -2.57
N LEU A 371 14.94 -34.39 -1.95
CA LEU A 371 15.87 -35.52 -2.06
C LEU A 371 16.07 -35.93 -3.52
N VAL A 372 14.96 -36.18 -4.23
CA VAL A 372 14.99 -36.54 -5.66
C VAL A 372 15.70 -35.47 -6.48
N ARG A 373 15.36 -34.19 -6.26
CA ARG A 373 15.99 -33.07 -6.96
C ARG A 373 17.49 -32.97 -6.67
N ASP A 374 17.88 -32.98 -5.40
CA ASP A 374 19.26 -32.81 -4.96
C ASP A 374 20.14 -33.95 -5.47
N GLU A 375 19.61 -35.18 -5.52
CA GLU A 375 20.30 -36.34 -6.10
C GLU A 375 20.44 -36.20 -7.63
N ARG A 376 19.36 -35.80 -8.31
CA ARG A 376 19.35 -35.59 -9.78
C ARG A 376 20.37 -34.55 -10.24
N ILE A 377 20.57 -33.48 -9.46
CA ILE A 377 21.56 -32.43 -9.77
C ILE A 377 22.95 -32.73 -9.21
N GLY A 378 23.15 -33.90 -8.57
CA GLY A 378 24.43 -34.32 -7.99
C GLY A 378 24.86 -33.51 -6.77
N TYR A 379 23.94 -32.83 -6.09
CA TYR A 379 24.25 -32.00 -4.92
C TYR A 379 24.50 -32.85 -3.68
N ARG A 380 23.56 -33.74 -3.33
CA ARG A 380 23.65 -34.66 -2.18
C ARG A 380 22.84 -35.93 -2.47
N ASN A 381 23.29 -37.07 -1.94
CA ASN A 381 22.53 -38.32 -2.01
C ASN A 381 21.45 -38.40 -0.91
N ALA A 382 20.55 -39.37 -1.06
CA ALA A 382 19.44 -39.57 -0.13
C ALA A 382 19.91 -39.85 1.30
N GLY A 383 20.86 -40.77 1.49
CA GLY A 383 21.33 -41.17 2.83
C GLY A 383 21.91 -40.02 3.66
N VAL A 384 22.75 -39.17 3.04
CA VAL A 384 23.31 -37.97 3.70
C VAL A 384 22.21 -37.00 4.09
N SER A 385 21.21 -36.83 3.23
CA SER A 385 20.10 -35.90 3.47
C SER A 385 19.16 -36.39 4.58
N LEU A 386 18.87 -37.70 4.64
CA LEU A 386 18.13 -38.31 5.75
C LEU A 386 18.91 -38.18 7.07
N ASP A 387 20.23 -38.36 7.04
CA ASP A 387 21.07 -38.19 8.23
C ASP A 387 21.12 -36.76 8.74
N MET A 388 21.23 -35.79 7.83
CA MET A 388 21.15 -34.37 8.18
C MET A 388 19.78 -34.01 8.75
N LEU A 389 18.69 -34.48 8.13
CA LEU A 389 17.34 -34.22 8.61
C LEU A 389 17.15 -34.72 10.05
N ALA A 390 17.52 -35.97 10.33
CA ALA A 390 17.40 -36.54 11.68
C ALA A 390 18.27 -35.82 12.72
N LYS A 391 19.52 -35.50 12.38
CA LYS A 391 20.43 -34.78 13.30
C LYS A 391 19.98 -33.35 13.56
N VAL A 392 19.54 -32.62 12.53
CA VAL A 392 19.08 -31.22 12.67
C VAL A 392 17.76 -31.16 13.42
N ALA A 393 16.86 -32.14 13.24
CA ALA A 393 15.60 -32.22 13.97
C ALA A 393 15.82 -32.22 15.49
N VAL A 394 16.88 -32.89 15.98
CA VAL A 394 17.23 -32.92 17.41
C VAL A 394 18.08 -31.71 17.81
N SER A 395 19.14 -31.43 17.05
CA SER A 395 20.15 -30.45 17.47
C SER A 395 19.73 -29.00 17.27
N ASN A 396 18.81 -28.73 16.33
CA ASN A 396 18.36 -27.38 16.02
C ASN A 396 16.92 -27.34 15.46
N PRO A 397 15.91 -27.79 16.23
CA PRO A 397 14.52 -27.81 15.80
C PRO A 397 13.98 -26.42 15.44
N GLU A 398 14.48 -25.38 16.11
CA GLU A 398 14.09 -23.99 15.84
C GLU A 398 14.56 -23.50 14.47
N LEU A 399 15.68 -24.03 13.95
CA LEU A 399 16.11 -23.74 12.58
C LEU A 399 15.10 -24.28 11.57
N ILE A 400 14.62 -25.51 11.77
CA ILE A 400 13.60 -26.10 10.88
C ILE A 400 12.31 -25.30 11.00
N ARG A 401 11.83 -25.01 12.22
CA ARG A 401 10.64 -24.18 12.44
C ARG A 401 10.74 -22.84 11.73
N LYS A 402 11.85 -22.12 11.86
CA LYS A 402 12.05 -20.82 11.20
C LYS A 402 11.92 -20.91 9.67
N PHE A 403 12.48 -21.95 9.05
CA PHE A 403 12.30 -22.17 7.60
C PHE A 403 10.89 -22.61 7.22
N GLU A 404 10.09 -23.03 8.21
CA GLU A 404 8.79 -23.64 8.03
C GLU A 404 7.59 -22.80 8.51
N THR A 405 7.77 -21.76 9.33
CA THR A 405 6.67 -20.95 9.86
C THR A 405 6.59 -19.54 9.29
N ASP A 406 7.65 -19.03 8.68
CA ASP A 406 7.80 -17.59 8.39
C ASP A 406 7.39 -17.21 6.95
N VAL A 407 6.26 -17.70 6.46
CA VAL A 407 5.68 -17.18 5.20
C VAL A 407 4.40 -16.43 5.51
N ASP A 408 4.48 -15.11 5.43
CA ASP A 408 3.32 -14.24 5.45
C ASP A 408 2.50 -14.44 4.17
N THR A 409 1.37 -15.14 4.30
CA THR A 409 0.43 -15.42 3.21
C THR A 409 -0.75 -14.44 3.19
N ASP A 410 -0.82 -13.51 4.14
CA ASP A 410 -1.91 -12.53 4.26
C ASP A 410 -1.85 -11.50 3.12
N HIS A 411 -0.70 -11.39 2.45
CA HIS A 411 -0.50 -10.54 1.28
C HIS A 411 -0.81 -11.22 -0.06
N CYS A 412 -1.19 -12.50 -0.04
CA CYS A 412 -1.51 -13.27 -1.24
C CYS A 412 -2.96 -13.08 -1.69
N ASP A 413 -3.19 -13.14 -2.99
CA ASP A 413 -4.53 -13.33 -3.56
C ASP A 413 -4.95 -14.79 -3.42
N PHE A 414 -4.00 -15.72 -3.65
CA PHE A 414 -4.22 -17.15 -3.66
C PHE A 414 -3.22 -17.88 -2.75
N VAL A 415 -3.70 -18.82 -1.95
CA VAL A 415 -2.87 -19.87 -1.33
C VAL A 415 -3.37 -21.19 -1.88
N ILE A 416 -2.51 -21.88 -2.62
CA ILE A 416 -2.84 -23.12 -3.32
C ILE A 416 -2.19 -24.26 -2.56
N GLU A 417 -3.02 -25.14 -2.00
CA GLU A 417 -2.55 -26.39 -1.45
C GLU A 417 -2.18 -27.33 -2.61
N ASN A 418 -0.90 -27.67 -2.68
CA ASN A 418 -0.41 -28.61 -3.67
C ASN A 418 -0.46 -30.03 -3.11
N ASP A 419 -1.62 -30.64 -3.27
CA ASP A 419 -1.89 -32.07 -3.05
C ASP A 419 -1.48 -32.96 -4.23
N HIS A 420 -0.95 -32.36 -5.32
CA HIS A 420 -0.62 -33.09 -6.52
C HIS A 420 0.40 -34.17 -6.21
N LYS A 421 0.00 -35.42 -6.45
CA LYS A 421 0.91 -36.56 -6.44
C LYS A 421 1.31 -36.85 -7.88
N GLU A 422 2.54 -36.53 -8.23
CA GLU A 422 3.11 -36.98 -9.49
C GLU A 422 3.13 -38.52 -9.50
N PRO A 423 3.01 -39.16 -10.68
CA PRO A 423 3.46 -40.52 -10.82
C PRO A 423 4.90 -40.59 -10.30
N HIS A 424 5.20 -41.54 -9.42
CA HIS A 424 6.51 -41.63 -8.76
C HIS A 424 6.76 -40.58 -7.64
N GLU A 425 5.70 -40.06 -7.01
CA GLU A 425 5.82 -39.14 -5.87
C GLU A 425 6.73 -39.74 -4.76
N PRO A 426 7.80 -39.03 -4.36
CA PRO A 426 8.67 -39.48 -3.27
C PRO A 426 8.00 -39.34 -1.91
N GLU A 427 8.10 -40.37 -1.06
CA GLU A 427 7.57 -40.32 0.31
C GLU A 427 8.69 -40.56 1.32
N ILE A 428 8.56 -39.90 2.47
CA ILE A 428 9.40 -40.14 3.65
C ILE A 428 8.49 -40.40 4.84
N PHE A 429 8.72 -41.50 5.54
CA PHE A 429 7.95 -41.86 6.73
C PHE A 429 8.83 -42.65 7.71
N ILE A 430 8.34 -42.83 8.93
CA ILE A 430 8.97 -43.67 9.95
C ILE A 430 8.38 -45.07 9.88
N GLN A 431 9.21 -46.09 9.84
CA GLN A 431 8.80 -47.49 9.96
C GLN A 431 9.86 -48.27 10.75
N ASN A 432 9.47 -49.03 11.77
CA ASN A 432 10.38 -49.85 12.59
C ASN A 432 11.60 -49.07 13.16
N ASN A 433 11.40 -47.83 13.59
CA ASN A 433 12.47 -46.90 14.03
C ASN A 433 13.50 -46.56 12.93
N GLU A 434 13.11 -46.65 11.66
CA GLU A 434 13.87 -46.14 10.53
C GLU A 434 13.11 -45.01 9.85
N LEU A 435 13.83 -43.98 9.42
CA LEU A 435 13.35 -43.00 8.47
C LEU A 435 13.54 -43.57 7.06
N VAL A 436 12.43 -43.90 6.40
CA VAL A 436 12.41 -44.61 5.13
C VAL A 436 12.07 -43.63 4.02
N PHE A 437 12.86 -43.63 2.96
CA PHE A 437 12.62 -42.88 1.73
C PHE A 437 12.23 -43.85 0.62
N VAL A 438 11.04 -43.66 0.05
CA VAL A 438 10.50 -44.49 -1.03
C VAL A 438 10.20 -43.65 -2.26
N ILE A 439 10.33 -44.27 -3.42
CA ILE A 439 9.82 -43.80 -4.70
C ILE A 439 9.12 -44.99 -5.32
N ASP A 440 7.87 -44.84 -5.76
CA ASP A 440 7.06 -45.94 -6.33
C ASP A 440 6.79 -47.11 -5.38
N GLY A 441 6.68 -46.83 -4.09
CA GLY A 441 6.58 -47.88 -3.08
C GLY A 441 7.84 -48.76 -2.97
N GLN A 442 8.91 -48.45 -3.71
CA GLN A 442 10.20 -49.09 -3.55
C GLN A 442 11.07 -48.27 -2.61
N MET A 443 11.57 -48.92 -1.56
CA MET A 443 12.58 -48.33 -0.69
C MET A 443 13.82 -47.99 -1.51
N LYS A 444 14.21 -46.72 -1.48
CA LYS A 444 15.44 -46.22 -2.08
C LYS A 444 16.54 -46.07 -1.05
N GLU A 445 16.19 -45.64 0.16
CA GLU A 445 17.13 -45.45 1.26
C GLU A 445 16.41 -45.56 2.60
N SER A 446 17.13 -45.97 3.65
CA SER A 446 16.63 -45.85 5.02
C SER A 446 17.73 -45.43 6.01
N ARG A 447 17.30 -44.85 7.13
CA ARG A 447 18.20 -44.48 8.22
C ARG A 447 17.59 -44.85 9.56
N ARG A 448 18.30 -45.66 10.34
CA ARG A 448 17.93 -45.94 11.73
C ARG A 448 17.91 -44.66 12.58
N LEU A 449 16.88 -44.52 13.40
CA LEU A 449 16.67 -43.39 14.31
C LEU A 449 16.95 -43.81 15.76
N SER A 450 17.53 -42.90 16.54
CA SER A 450 17.44 -42.95 18.00
C SER A 450 16.02 -42.61 18.46
N GLN A 451 15.70 -42.86 19.73
CA GLN A 451 14.39 -42.49 20.27
C GLN A 451 14.15 -40.98 20.19
N ASP A 452 15.17 -40.16 20.48
CA ASP A 452 15.07 -38.70 20.43
C ASP A 452 14.89 -38.20 18.99
N GLU A 453 15.62 -38.80 18.04
CA GLU A 453 15.47 -38.48 16.62
C GLU A 453 14.09 -38.83 16.10
N LYS A 454 13.56 -40.00 16.49
CA LYS A 454 12.19 -40.41 16.15
C LYS A 454 11.16 -39.38 16.64
N MET A 455 11.23 -39.01 17.92
CA MET A 455 10.31 -38.03 18.49
C MET A 455 10.43 -36.66 17.81
N ALA A 456 11.64 -36.23 17.47
CA ALA A 456 11.87 -34.98 16.77
C ALA A 456 11.30 -35.00 15.33
N ILE A 457 11.47 -36.09 14.58
CA ILE A 457 10.94 -36.23 13.23
C ILE A 457 9.41 -36.30 13.23
N LEU A 458 8.80 -37.02 14.18
CA LEU A 458 7.34 -37.02 14.36
C LEU A 458 6.81 -35.61 14.63
N ALA A 459 7.51 -34.82 15.45
CA ALA A 459 7.15 -33.44 15.72
C ALA A 459 7.25 -32.50 14.49
N LEU A 460 7.92 -32.93 13.42
CA LEU A 460 7.99 -32.24 12.13
C LEU A 460 6.88 -32.67 11.16
N GLY A 461 5.97 -33.56 11.58
CA GLY A 461 4.80 -33.97 10.80
C GLY A 461 5.06 -35.13 9.83
N PHE A 462 6.06 -35.97 10.08
CA PHE A 462 6.25 -37.21 9.32
C PHE A 462 5.36 -38.34 9.88
N ASP A 463 4.78 -39.13 8.98
CA ASP A 463 3.94 -40.27 9.35
C ASP A 463 4.76 -41.42 9.97
N GLU A 464 4.16 -42.16 10.89
CA GLU A 464 4.64 -43.47 11.35
C GLU A 464 3.74 -44.57 10.76
N ARG A 465 4.35 -45.57 10.11
CA ARG A 465 3.68 -46.66 9.39
C ARG A 465 4.03 -48.04 9.94
#